data_AF-A0A523Q914-F1
#
_entry.id   AF-A0A523Q914-F1
#
_cell.length_a   1.000
_cell.length_b   1.000
_cell.length_c   1.000
_cell.angle_alpha   90.00
_cell.angle_beta   90.00
_cell.angle_gamma   90.00
#
_symmetry.space_group_name_H-M   'P 1'
#
loop_
_entity.id
_entity.type
_entity.pdbx_description
1 polymer ?
#
loop_
_entity_poly.entity_id
_entity_poly.type
_entity_poly.pdbx_seq_one_letter_code
_entity_poly.pdbx_strand_id
1 'polypeptide(L)'
;MTDPQPIYRRGTLADLNRISEIGQLLNALHHSAWPEIFAPASRPQRDEAHWRQSLETASAAAFVAECDNEVMGFITINVVDEQHTDLAPVRRSA
;
A
#
# COMPACT_ATOMS: atom_id res chain seq x y z
N MET A 1 -19.59 -6.89 -25.35
CA MET A 1 -19.66 -5.82 -24.34
C MET A 1 -18.23 -5.57 -23.93
N THR A 2 -17.69 -4.39 -24.23
CA THR A 2 -16.28 -4.08 -23.91
C THR A 2 -16.22 -3.73 -22.44
N ASP A 3 -15.34 -4.37 -21.68
CA ASP A 3 -15.16 -4.03 -20.26
C ASP A 3 -14.78 -2.55 -20.13
N PRO A 4 -15.37 -1.82 -19.16
CA PRO A 4 -15.04 -0.42 -18.94
C PRO A 4 -13.53 -0.28 -18.71
N GLN A 5 -12.90 0.62 -19.45
CA GLN A 5 -11.46 0.85 -19.34
C GLN A 5 -11.18 1.64 -18.05
N PRO A 6 -10.31 1.15 -17.16
CA PRO A 6 -9.97 1.86 -15.94
C PRO A 6 -9.21 3.15 -16.26
N ILE A 7 -9.54 4.20 -15.52
CA ILE A 7 -8.76 5.43 -15.45
C ILE A 7 -7.77 5.29 -14.30
N TYR A 8 -6.49 5.46 -14.60
CA TYR A 8 -5.43 5.45 -13.58
C TYR A 8 -5.11 6.87 -13.14
N ARG A 9 -5.15 7.11 -11.83
CA ARG A 9 -4.80 8.41 -11.25
C ARG A 9 -4.08 8.25 -9.92
N ARG A 10 -3.45 9.33 -9.46
CA ARG A 10 -2.91 9.38 -8.10
C ARG A 10 -4.07 9.25 -7.11
N GLY A 11 -3.88 8.39 -6.12
CA GLY A 11 -4.80 8.23 -5.00
C GLY A 11 -4.79 9.48 -4.13
N THR A 12 -5.94 9.76 -3.53
CA THR A 12 -6.17 10.86 -2.61
C THR A 12 -6.77 10.33 -1.30
N LEU A 13 -6.88 11.18 -0.28
CA LEU A 13 -7.55 10.78 0.96
C LEU A 13 -9.03 10.40 0.78
N ALA A 14 -9.69 10.90 -0.26
CA ALA A 14 -11.05 10.50 -0.57
C ALA A 14 -11.16 9.00 -0.92
N ASP A 15 -10.06 8.40 -1.39
CA ASP A 15 -9.99 6.98 -1.76
C ASP A 15 -9.67 6.08 -0.55
N LEU A 16 -9.34 6.65 0.62
CA LEU A 16 -8.82 5.91 1.77
C LEU A 16 -9.75 4.77 2.22
N ASN A 17 -11.06 5.04 2.29
CA ASN A 17 -12.04 4.03 2.68
C ASN A 17 -12.03 2.86 1.71
N ARG A 18 -12.04 3.16 0.40
CA ARG A 18 -12.11 2.13 -0.64
C ARG A 18 -10.81 1.33 -0.73
N ILE A 19 -9.67 1.98 -0.60
CA ILE A 19 -8.35 1.33 -0.48
C ILE A 19 -8.32 0.39 0.73
N SER A 20 -8.84 0.82 1.88
CA SER A 20 -8.88 0.02 3.09
C SER A 20 -9.75 -1.23 2.93
N GLU A 21 -10.90 -1.10 2.26
CA GLU A 21 -11.77 -2.23 1.93
C GLU A 21 -11.09 -3.24 1.00
N ILE A 22 -10.50 -2.76 -0.11
CA ILE A 22 -9.77 -3.62 -1.05
C ILE A 22 -8.60 -4.30 -0.35
N GLY A 23 -7.89 -3.59 0.54
CA GLY A 23 -6.83 -4.16 1.37
C GLY A 23 -7.31 -5.32 2.24
N GLN A 24 -8.52 -5.24 2.82
CA GLN A 24 -9.07 -6.38 3.59
C GLN A 24 -9.45 -7.57 2.70
N LEU A 25 -9.93 -7.32 1.47
CA LEU A 25 -10.16 -8.39 0.50
C LEU A 25 -8.85 -9.12 0.17
N LEU A 26 -7.77 -8.38 -0.05
CA LEU A 26 -6.44 -8.94 -0.27
C LEU A 26 -5.94 -9.71 0.96
N ASN A 27 -6.12 -9.16 2.17
CA ASN A 27 -5.76 -9.85 3.41
C ASN A 27 -6.49 -11.19 3.57
N ALA A 28 -7.79 -11.26 3.21
CA ALA A 28 -8.55 -12.50 3.25
C ALA A 28 -7.97 -13.55 2.28
N LEU A 29 -7.60 -13.14 1.06
CA LEU A 29 -6.97 -14.01 0.07
C LEU A 29 -5.60 -14.51 0.55
N HIS A 30 -4.77 -13.61 1.07
CA HIS A 30 -3.45 -13.96 1.64
C HIS A 30 -3.57 -14.92 2.82
N HIS A 31 -4.48 -14.66 3.76
CA HIS A 31 -4.72 -15.55 4.90
C HIS A 31 -5.24 -16.92 4.45
N SER A 32 -6.14 -16.97 3.47
CA SER A 32 -6.62 -18.25 2.93
C SER A 32 -5.51 -19.06 2.27
N ALA A 33 -4.51 -18.40 1.67
CA ALA A 33 -3.39 -19.06 1.02
C ALA A 33 -2.36 -19.56 2.06
N TRP A 34 -1.92 -18.70 2.99
CA TRP A 34 -0.93 -19.00 4.02
C TRP A 34 -1.37 -18.48 5.40
N PRO A 35 -2.27 -19.21 6.09
CA PRO A 35 -2.85 -18.79 7.37
C PRO A 35 -1.83 -18.54 8.50
N GLU A 36 -0.67 -19.19 8.42
CA GLU A 36 0.42 -19.10 9.39
C GLU A 36 1.30 -17.87 9.22
N ILE A 37 1.27 -17.23 8.03
CA ILE A 37 2.06 -16.03 7.72
C ILE A 37 1.18 -14.78 7.85
N PHE A 38 -0.03 -14.83 7.31
CA PHE A 38 -0.90 -13.66 7.20
C PHE A 38 -2.00 -13.66 8.24
N ALA A 39 -2.24 -12.49 8.84
CA ALA A 39 -3.38 -12.31 9.74
C ALA A 39 -4.70 -12.36 8.95
N PRO A 40 -5.81 -12.81 9.58
CA PRO A 40 -7.12 -12.78 8.95
C PRO A 40 -7.57 -11.34 8.65
N ALA A 41 -8.46 -11.19 7.67
CA ALA A 41 -9.09 -9.91 7.38
C ALA A 41 -9.83 -9.36 8.61
N SER A 42 -9.82 -8.04 8.75
CA SER A 42 -10.35 -7.32 9.90
C SER A 42 -11.21 -6.13 9.45
N ARG A 43 -11.59 -5.25 10.39
CA ARG A 43 -12.30 -4.02 10.03
C ARG A 43 -11.38 -3.12 9.19
N PRO A 44 -11.86 -2.55 8.07
CA PRO A 44 -11.04 -1.69 7.19
C PRO A 44 -10.27 -0.59 7.93
N GLN A 45 -10.86 -0.04 9.00
CA GLN A 45 -10.28 1.03 9.81
C GLN A 45 -8.99 0.64 10.53
N ARG A 46 -8.70 -0.66 10.72
CA ARG A 46 -7.48 -1.13 11.38
C ARG A 46 -6.23 -0.62 10.66
N ASP A 47 -6.26 -0.65 9.33
CA ASP A 47 -5.09 -0.37 8.49
C ASP A 47 -5.14 1.04 7.89
N GLU A 48 -6.12 1.88 8.25
CA GLU A 48 -6.29 3.25 7.72
C GLU A 48 -5.03 4.11 7.90
N ALA A 49 -4.37 4.03 9.06
CA ALA A 49 -3.17 4.81 9.32
C ALA A 49 -2.02 4.45 8.35
N HIS A 50 -1.88 3.16 8.03
CA HIS A 50 -0.91 2.66 7.07
C HIS A 50 -1.21 3.18 5.66
N TRP A 51 -2.48 3.08 5.23
CA TRP A 51 -2.89 3.55 3.90
C TRP A 51 -2.81 5.06 3.76
N ARG A 52 -3.18 5.81 4.80
CA ARG A 52 -3.04 7.28 4.84
C ARG A 52 -1.58 7.71 4.63
N GLN A 53 -0.63 7.04 5.28
CA GLN A 53 0.79 7.32 5.09
C GLN A 53 1.22 7.18 3.62
N SER A 54 0.69 6.16 2.93
CA SER A 54 0.98 5.93 1.51
C SER A 54 0.40 7.00 0.57
N LEU A 55 -0.64 7.73 1.02
CA LEU A 55 -1.31 8.77 0.24
C LEU A 55 -0.69 10.16 0.45
N GLU A 56 -0.20 10.46 1.66
CA GLU A 56 0.20 11.82 2.06
C GLU A 56 1.71 12.05 2.15
N THR A 57 2.51 11.01 2.34
CA THR A 57 3.95 11.20 2.61
C THR A 57 4.71 11.55 1.34
N ALA A 58 5.66 12.50 1.42
CA ALA A 58 6.47 12.90 0.27
C ALA A 58 7.30 11.75 -0.35
N SER A 59 7.70 10.77 0.47
CA SER A 59 8.43 9.58 0.03
C SER A 59 7.51 8.43 -0.42
N ALA A 60 6.18 8.61 -0.42
CA ALA A 60 5.23 7.59 -0.80
C ALA A 60 4.21 8.11 -1.82
N ALA A 61 3.60 7.18 -2.55
CA ALA A 61 2.46 7.46 -3.39
C ALA A 61 1.56 6.24 -3.50
N ALA A 62 0.26 6.46 -3.64
CA ALA A 62 -0.66 5.45 -4.12
C ALA A 62 -1.23 5.87 -5.48
N PHE A 63 -1.49 4.89 -6.34
CA PHE A 63 -2.24 5.08 -7.58
C PHE A 63 -3.44 4.15 -7.55
N VAL A 64 -4.58 4.63 -8.06
CA VAL A 64 -5.84 3.88 -8.09
C VAL A 64 -6.26 3.62 -9.54
N ALA A 65 -6.91 2.49 -9.75
CA ALA A 65 -7.64 2.16 -10.96
C ALA A 65 -9.13 2.41 -10.71
N GLU A 66 -9.71 3.36 -11.42
CA GLU A 66 -11.11 3.77 -11.28
C GLU A 66 -11.93 3.36 -12.49
N CYS A 67 -13.04 2.66 -12.27
CA CYS A 67 -14.06 2.34 -13.27
C CYS A 67 -15.41 2.83 -12.78
N ASP A 68 -16.19 3.51 -13.61
CA ASP A 68 -17.55 3.97 -13.28
C ASP A 68 -17.64 4.75 -11.94
N ASN A 69 -16.65 5.61 -11.67
CA ASN A 69 -16.48 6.37 -10.42
C ASN A 69 -16.24 5.52 -9.16
N GLU A 70 -15.86 4.26 -9.32
CA GLU A 70 -15.48 3.37 -8.23
C GLU A 70 -14.00 2.95 -8.36
N VAL A 71 -13.25 3.05 -7.27
CA VAL A 71 -11.90 2.49 -7.21
C VAL A 71 -12.00 0.97 -7.09
N MET A 72 -11.41 0.28 -8.07
CA MET A 72 -11.43 -1.19 -8.19
C MET A 72 -10.11 -1.83 -7.80
N GLY A 73 -9.03 -1.05 -7.72
CA GLY A 73 -7.71 -1.53 -7.35
C GLY A 73 -6.76 -0.37 -7.08
N PHE A 74 -5.65 -0.67 -6.43
CA PHE A 74 -4.62 0.32 -6.14
C PHE A 74 -3.24 -0.33 -6.11
N ILE A 75 -2.22 0.51 -6.28
CA ILE A 75 -0.82 0.18 -6.00
C ILE A 75 -0.26 1.22 -5.04
N THR A 76 0.65 0.81 -4.16
CA THR A 76 1.42 1.73 -3.30
C THR A 76 2.89 1.65 -3.66
N ILE A 77 3.58 2.78 -3.52
CA ILE A 77 4.99 2.96 -3.78
C ILE A 77 5.56 3.69 -2.57
N ASN A 78 6.71 3.23 -2.08
CA ASN A 78 7.45 3.92 -1.02
C ASN A 78 8.93 3.98 -1.43
N VAL A 79 9.53 5.15 -1.28
CA VAL A 79 10.95 5.42 -1.49
C VAL A 79 11.61 5.45 -0.12
N VAL A 80 12.50 4.51 0.13
CA VAL A 80 13.28 4.42 1.35
C VAL A 80 14.74 4.74 1.05
N ASP A 81 15.34 5.63 1.85
CA ASP A 81 16.78 5.88 1.80
C ASP A 81 17.47 4.83 2.69
N GLU A 82 18.13 3.86 2.07
CA GLU A 82 18.85 2.81 2.78
C GLU A 82 20.20 3.33 3.27
N GLN A 83 20.23 3.89 4.49
CA GLN A 83 21.49 4.17 5.16
C GLN A 83 22.05 2.89 5.79
N HIS A 84 22.85 2.15 5.02
CA HIS A 84 23.70 1.09 5.56
C HIS A 84 24.74 1.68 6.51
N THR A 85 24.53 1.50 7.82
CA THR A 85 25.44 2.02 8.87
C THR A 85 26.73 1.18 9.01
N ASP A 86 26.87 0.05 8.31
CA ASP A 86 27.89 -0.96 8.61
C ASP A 86 29.21 -0.89 7.81
N LEU A 87 29.47 0.19 7.06
CA LEU A 87 30.71 0.34 6.28
C LEU A 87 31.58 1.54 6.69
N ALA A 88 31.49 2.02 7.93
CA ALA A 88 32.48 2.97 8.42
C ALA A 88 33.86 2.27 8.51
N PRO A 89 34.91 2.74 7.79
CA PRO A 89 36.22 2.13 7.86
C PRO A 89 36.78 2.24 9.28
N VAL A 90 37.15 1.10 9.88
CA VAL A 90 37.86 1.05 11.16
C VAL A 90 39.13 1.88 11.05
N ARG A 91 39.17 3.05 11.69
CA ARG A 91 40.41 3.80 11.88
C ARG A 91 41.26 3.02 12.88
N ARG A 92 42.29 2.32 12.39
CA ARG A 92 43.37 1.81 13.24
C ARG A 92 44.30 2.98 13.53
N SER A 93 44.30 3.46 14.78
CA SER A 93 45.36 4.33 15.27
C SER A 93 46.65 3.52 15.34
N ALA A 94 47.70 3.99 14.67
CA ALA A 94 49.06 3.47 14.76
C ALA A 94 49.77 4.03 16.00
#